data_AF-A0A1B5L3J5-F1
#
_entry.id   AF-A0A1B5L3J5-F1
#
_cell.length_a   1.000
_cell.length_b   1.000
_cell.length_c   1.000
_cell.angle_alpha   90.00
_cell.angle_beta   90.00
_cell.angle_gamma   90.00
#
_symmetry.space_group_name_H-M   'P 1'
#
loop_
_entity.id
_entity.type
_entity.pdbx_description
1 polymer ?
#
loop_
_entity_poly.entity_id
_entity_poly.type
_entity_poly.pdbx_seq_one_letter_code
_entity_poly.pdbx_strand_id
1 'polypeptide(L)'
;MRPVGKSLQLVTPDGWLHHTSGEWKPIHAFSEKQQRLVHRQVDAREKVDAANSGMVCMEHSAAFRAELRCDLCGLNKPYDQFSKNMRKSDAPVSRAWSCVELEPMD
;
A
#
# COMPACT_ATOMS: atom_id res chain seq x y z
N MET A 1 -15.67 29.65 14.70
CA MET A 1 -15.58 29.96 13.25
C MET A 1 -14.14 30.34 12.93
N ARG A 2 -13.41 29.51 12.17
CA ARG A 2 -12.05 29.81 11.69
C ARG A 2 -12.09 29.97 10.16
N PRO A 3 -11.35 30.91 9.57
CA PRO A 3 -11.56 31.34 8.19
C PRO A 3 -11.10 30.24 7.23
N VAL A 4 -12.00 29.81 6.35
CA VAL A 4 -11.70 28.95 5.20
C VAL A 4 -11.41 29.88 4.03
N GLY A 5 -10.13 30.08 3.71
CA GLY A 5 -9.75 30.91 2.59
C GLY A 5 -8.27 30.80 2.24
N LYS A 6 -8.03 30.31 1.02
CA LYS A 6 -6.79 30.37 0.22
C LYS A 6 -5.74 29.30 0.54
N SER A 7 -5.60 28.32 -0.34
CA SER A 7 -4.65 28.42 -1.47
C SER A 7 -4.81 27.21 -2.39
N LEU A 8 -5.29 27.43 -3.62
CA LEU A 8 -5.02 26.51 -4.71
C LEU A 8 -3.54 26.67 -5.06
N GLN A 9 -2.68 25.83 -4.47
CA GLN A 9 -1.29 25.67 -4.90
C GLN A 9 -1.09 24.18 -5.13
N LEU A 10 -0.94 23.78 -6.41
CA LEU A 10 0.36 23.48 -7.01
C LEU A 10 0.99 22.30 -6.28
N VAL A 11 0.99 21.14 -6.93
CA VAL A 11 1.68 19.90 -6.56
C VAL A 11 2.92 20.23 -5.73
N THR A 12 2.80 20.14 -4.40
CA THR A 12 3.90 20.49 -3.51
C THR A 12 4.97 19.39 -3.66
N PRO A 13 6.26 19.75 -3.80
CA PRO A 13 7.35 18.78 -3.87
C PRO A 13 7.49 17.92 -2.59
N ASP A 14 6.83 18.31 -1.51
CA ASP A 14 6.99 17.75 -0.16
C ASP A 14 6.08 16.54 0.17
N GLY A 15 5.21 16.11 -0.75
CA GLY A 15 4.44 14.87 -0.62
C GLY A 15 2.92 15.03 -0.56
N TRP A 16 2.23 13.94 -0.22
CA TRP A 16 0.78 13.77 -0.18
C TRP A 16 0.31 13.48 1.24
N LEU A 17 -0.83 14.06 1.65
CA LEU A 17 -1.35 13.85 3.00
C LEU A 17 -2.00 12.46 3.11
N HIS A 18 -1.51 11.69 4.07
CA HIS A 18 -2.12 10.45 4.48
C HIS A 18 -3.45 10.71 5.17
N HIS A 19 -4.55 10.28 4.57
CA HIS A 19 -5.90 10.61 5.04
C HIS A 19 -6.18 10.11 6.48
N THR A 20 -5.65 8.94 6.85
CA THR A 20 -5.95 8.31 8.15
C THR A 20 -5.03 8.81 9.27
N SER A 21 -3.73 9.02 9.01
CA SER A 21 -2.80 9.50 10.05
C SER A 21 -2.62 11.02 10.05
N GLY A 22 -3.03 11.71 8.99
CA GLY A 22 -2.74 13.14 8.80
C GLY A 22 -1.26 13.44 8.57
N GLU A 23 -0.44 12.43 8.27
CA GLU A 23 0.99 12.63 7.97
C GLU A 23 1.23 12.92 6.50
N TRP A 24 2.17 13.81 6.20
CA TRP A 24 2.67 13.99 4.85
C TRP A 24 3.64 12.86 4.51
N LYS A 25 3.38 12.16 3.41
CA LYS A 25 4.24 11.07 2.93
C LYS A 25 4.57 11.27 1.45
N PRO A 26 5.73 10.79 0.98
CA PRO A 26 6.07 10.87 -0.43
C PRO A 26 5.18 9.96 -1.28
N ILE A 27 5.02 10.27 -2.57
CA ILE A 27 4.11 9.54 -3.48
C ILE A 27 4.40 8.02 -3.55
N HIS A 28 5.66 7.61 -3.35
CA HIS A 28 6.07 6.20 -3.34
C HIS A 28 5.60 5.43 -2.10
N ALA A 29 5.15 6.10 -1.03
CA ALA A 29 4.55 5.47 0.14
C ALA A 29 3.09 5.02 -0.10
N PHE A 30 2.50 5.43 -1.22
CA PHE A 30 1.13 5.11 -1.62
C PHE A 30 1.11 4.02 -2.68
N SER A 31 -0.02 3.32 -2.83
CA SER A 31 -0.14 2.23 -3.80
C SER A 31 -0.01 2.73 -5.24
N GLU A 32 0.53 1.91 -6.14
CA GLU A 32 0.65 2.23 -7.58
C GLU A 32 -0.68 2.68 -8.20
N LYS A 33 -1.81 2.17 -7.71
CA LYS A 33 -3.15 2.59 -8.15
C LYS A 33 -3.44 4.05 -7.78
N GLN A 34 -3.13 4.45 -6.55
CA GLN A 34 -3.30 5.84 -6.08
C GLN A 34 -2.32 6.77 -6.78
N GLN A 35 -1.07 6.34 -6.96
CA GLN A 35 -0.09 7.10 -7.74
C GLN A 35 -0.60 7.36 -9.16
N ARG A 36 -1.09 6.33 -9.86
CA ARG A 36 -1.66 6.47 -11.21
C ARG A 36 -2.86 7.39 -11.27
N LEU A 37 -3.73 7.38 -10.26
CA LEU A 37 -4.87 8.30 -10.19
C LEU A 37 -4.42 9.75 -10.10
N VAL A 38 -3.46 10.03 -9.22
CA VAL A 38 -2.83 11.34 -9.08
C VAL A 38 -2.18 11.78 -10.39
N HIS A 39 -1.34 10.92 -10.98
CA HIS A 39 -0.67 11.23 -12.25
C HIS A 39 -1.67 11.57 -13.35
N ARG A 40 -2.77 10.81 -13.46
CA ARG A 40 -3.84 11.09 -14.44
C ARG A 40 -4.51 12.44 -14.21
N GLN A 41 -4.79 12.81 -12.95
CA GLN A 41 -5.41 14.09 -12.65
C GLN A 41 -4.46 15.26 -12.94
N VAL A 42 -3.17 15.09 -12.63
CA VAL A 42 -2.12 16.06 -12.99
C VAL A 42 -1.98 16.20 -14.50
N ASP A 43 -1.94 15.09 -15.24
CA ASP A 43 -1.85 15.07 -16.71
C ASP A 43 -3.09 15.72 -17.36
N ALA A 44 -4.27 15.52 -16.76
CA ALA A 44 -5.52 16.16 -17.17
C ALA A 44 -5.58 17.67 -16.82
N ARG A 45 -4.53 18.22 -16.17
CA ARG A 45 -4.47 19.59 -15.64
C ARG A 45 -5.60 19.89 -14.64
N GLU A 46 -6.14 18.84 -14.01
CA GLU A 46 -7.08 19.00 -12.92
C GLU A 46 -6.34 19.50 -11.67
N LYS A 47 -7.03 20.31 -10.89
CA LYS A 47 -6.49 20.85 -9.64
C LYS A 47 -6.55 19.76 -8.58
N VAL A 48 -5.44 19.07 -8.38
CA VAL A 48 -5.32 18.06 -7.33
C VAL A 48 -4.93 18.72 -6.02
N ASP A 49 -5.76 18.54 -5.01
CA ASP A 49 -5.46 18.94 -3.64
C ASP A 49 -4.76 17.78 -2.93
N ALA A 50 -3.45 17.90 -2.72
CA ALA A 50 -2.65 16.87 -2.06
C ALA A 50 -3.09 16.63 -0.60
N ALA A 51 -3.63 17.65 0.07
CA ALA A 51 -4.12 17.57 1.44
C ALA A 51 -5.48 16.88 1.54
N ASN A 52 -6.32 17.00 0.50
CA ASN A 52 -7.65 16.40 0.44
C ASN A 52 -7.75 15.27 -0.59
N SER A 53 -6.62 14.67 -0.97
CA SER A 53 -6.54 13.61 -1.98
C SER A 53 -7.15 12.28 -1.55
N GLY A 54 -7.42 12.10 -0.25
CA GLY A 54 -7.96 10.86 0.32
C GLY A 54 -7.00 9.67 0.20
N MET A 55 -5.71 9.94 -0.04
CA MET A 55 -4.73 8.88 -0.21
C MET A 55 -4.38 8.21 1.13
N VAL A 56 -4.28 6.89 1.10
CA VAL A 56 -3.91 6.03 2.25
C VAL A 56 -2.60 5.33 1.90
N CYS A 57 -1.60 5.34 2.79
CA CYS A 57 -0.31 4.73 2.52
C CYS A 57 -0.45 3.21 2.46
N MET A 58 0.51 2.54 1.84
CA MET A 58 0.42 1.09 1.64
C MET A 58 0.24 0.34 2.95
N GLU A 59 0.93 0.74 4.02
CA GLU A 59 0.86 0.11 5.35
C GLU A 59 -0.51 0.24 6.02
N HIS A 60 -1.22 1.35 5.82
CA HIS A 60 -2.53 1.60 6.42
C HIS A 60 -3.69 1.35 5.45
N SER A 61 -3.39 0.95 4.21
CA SER A 61 -4.42 0.55 3.28
C SER A 61 -5.09 -0.73 3.80
N ALA A 62 -6.43 -0.81 3.76
CA ALA A 62 -7.17 -2.00 4.19
C ALA A 62 -6.77 -3.29 3.42
N ALA A 63 -6.05 -3.14 2.31
CA ALA A 63 -5.50 -4.23 1.51
C ALA A 63 -4.12 -4.72 2.02
N PHE A 64 -3.51 -4.05 3.00
CA PHE A 64 -2.25 -4.49 3.61
C PHE A 64 -2.51 -5.68 4.53
N ARG A 65 -2.44 -6.87 3.94
CA ARG A 65 -2.24 -8.08 4.73
C ARG A 65 -0.78 -8.08 5.14
N ALA A 66 -0.51 -7.82 6.43
CA ALA A 66 0.84 -7.93 6.97
C ALA A 66 1.31 -9.40 6.97
N GLU A 67 0.37 -10.33 7.16
CA GLU A 67 0.62 -11.76 7.24
C GLU A 67 -0.42 -12.54 6.41
N LEU A 68 0.00 -13.71 5.94
CA LEU A 68 -0.83 -14.67 5.22
C LEU A 68 -0.52 -16.07 5.75
N ARG A 69 -1.56 -16.89 5.91
CA ARG A 69 -1.39 -18.29 6.34
C ARG A 69 -0.83 -19.10 5.17
N CYS A 70 0.29 -19.78 5.39
CA CYS A 70 0.84 -20.70 4.39
C CYS A 70 0.06 -22.01 4.43
N ASP A 71 -0.41 -22.47 3.28
CA ASP A 71 -1.17 -23.73 3.16
C ASP A 71 -0.27 -24.96 3.35
N LEU A 72 1.02 -24.86 3.00
CA LEU A 72 1.99 -25.96 3.11
C LEU A 72 2.39 -26.26 4.56
N CYS A 73 2.82 -25.24 5.31
CA CYS A 73 3.31 -25.39 6.68
C CYS A 73 2.25 -25.02 7.73
N GLY A 74 1.06 -24.55 7.32
CA GLY A 74 -0.05 -24.17 8.20
C GLY A 74 0.17 -22.90 9.03
N LEU A 75 1.37 -22.31 8.99
CA LEU A 75 1.78 -21.16 9.81
C LEU A 75 1.45 -19.83 9.13
N ASN A 76 1.11 -18.82 9.94
CA ASN A 76 1.08 -17.43 9.49
C ASN A 76 2.50 -16.96 9.20
N LYS A 77 2.72 -16.39 8.03
CA LYS A 77 4.00 -15.87 7.58
C LYS A 77 3.81 -14.44 7.07
N PRO A 78 4.84 -13.59 7.15
CA PRO A 78 4.73 -12.23 6.63
C PRO A 78 4.46 -12.26 5.13
N TYR A 79 3.60 -11.35 4.68
CA TYR A 79 3.13 -11.27 3.29
C TYR A 79 4.26 -11.15 2.28
N ASP A 80 5.40 -10.58 2.69
CA ASP A 80 6.56 -10.46 1.81
C ASP A 80 7.22 -11.80 1.44
N GLN A 81 7.09 -12.82 2.30
CA GLN A 81 7.59 -14.17 2.04
C GLN A 81 6.75 -14.94 1.00
N PHE A 82 5.60 -14.40 0.58
CA PHE A 82 4.79 -14.97 -0.48
C PHE A 82 5.12 -14.31 -1.82
N SER A 83 5.12 -15.11 -2.89
CA SER A 83 5.27 -14.55 -4.24
C SER A 83 4.05 -13.72 -4.65
N LYS A 84 4.21 -12.78 -5.59
CA LYS A 84 3.11 -11.93 -6.08
C LYS A 84 1.89 -12.73 -6.55
N ASN A 85 2.11 -13.85 -7.25
CA ASN A 85 1.03 -14.74 -7.69
C ASN A 85 0.38 -15.45 -6.51
N MET A 86 1.20 -15.90 -5.56
CA MET A 86 0.74 -16.69 -4.43
C MET A 86 -0.07 -15.88 -3.41
N ARG A 87 0.24 -14.59 -3.26
CA ARG A 87 -0.54 -13.63 -2.45
C ARG A 87 -2.00 -13.50 -2.89
N LYS A 88 -2.31 -13.86 -4.14
CA LYS A 88 -3.66 -13.80 -4.74
C LYS A 88 -4.27 -15.19 -4.97
N SER A 89 -3.56 -16.25 -4.59
CA SER A 89 -4.00 -17.64 -4.72
C SER A 89 -4.89 -18.03 -3.55
N ASP A 90 -5.83 -18.94 -3.78
CA ASP A 90 -6.64 -19.57 -2.73
C ASP A 90 -5.83 -20.55 -1.87
N ALA A 91 -4.70 -21.06 -2.40
CA ALA A 91 -3.75 -21.93 -1.70
C ALA A 91 -2.36 -21.29 -1.63
N PRO A 92 -2.15 -20.30 -0.75
CA PRO A 92 -0.90 -19.56 -0.69
C PRO A 92 0.24 -20.35 -0.03
N VAL A 93 1.36 -20.54 -0.74
CA VAL A 93 2.60 -21.16 -0.22
C VAL A 93 3.73 -20.13 -0.10
N SER A 94 4.33 -20.01 1.08
CA SER A 94 5.47 -19.10 1.29
C SER A 94 6.74 -19.66 0.66
N ARG A 95 7.63 -18.79 0.19
CA ARG A 95 8.98 -19.14 -0.29
C ARG A 95 10.02 -19.20 0.83
N ALA A 96 9.57 -19.09 2.07
CA ALA A 96 10.43 -19.04 3.22
C ALA A 96 11.09 -20.41 3.43
N TRP A 97 12.39 -20.43 3.73
CA TRP A 97 13.12 -21.66 4.02
C TRP A 97 12.43 -22.49 5.13
N SER A 98 11.80 -21.81 6.10
CA SER A 98 11.00 -22.45 7.16
C SER A 98 9.77 -23.25 6.71
N CYS A 99 9.39 -23.22 5.43
CA CYS A 99 8.31 -24.07 4.88
C CYS A 99 8.84 -25.07 3.84
N VAL A 100 10.15 -25.11 3.58
CA VAL A 100 10.81 -26.10 2.71
C VAL A 100 11.31 -27.32 3.51
N GLU A 101 11.25 -27.29 4.84
CA GLU A 101 11.60 -28.41 5.74
C GLU A 101 10.38 -29.30 6.08
N LEU A 102 9.78 -29.91 5.05
CA LEU A 102 8.92 -31.08 5.21
C LEU A 102 9.46 -32.23 4.35
N GLU A 103 10.76 -32.50 4.47
CA GLU A 103 11.30 -33.78 4.00
C GLU A 103 11.13 -34.80 5.14
N PRO A 104 10.51 -35.97 4.88
CA PRO A 104 10.32 -37.01 5.88
C PRO A 104 11.68 -37.58 6.30
N MET A 105 11.87 -37.68 7.60
CA MET A 105 13.02 -38.33 8.22
C MET A 105 12.85 -39.85 8.06
N ASP A 106 13.73 -40.48 7.27
CA ASP A 106 13.92 -41.94 7.23
C ASP A 106 14.96 -42.34 8.29
#